data_AF-A0A699W544-F1
#
_entry.id   AF-A0A699W544-F1
#
_cell.length_a   1.000
_cell.length_b   1.000
_cell.length_c   1.000
_cell.angle_alpha   90.00
_cell.angle_beta   90.00
_cell.angle_gamma   90.00
#
_symmetry.space_group_name_H-M   'P 1'
#
loop_
_entity.id
_entity.type
_entity.pdbx_description
1 polymer ?
#
loop_
_entity_poly.entity_id
_entity_poly.type
_entity_poly.pdbx_seq_one_letter_code
_entity_poly.pdbx_strand_id
1 'polypeptide(L)'
;MAQMLQAPIEGYEDAIVVPPINANNFELKQTLINLVQSNQFTGRQDPHNHLRFFNKVTSTFRHPEVPNTTVKLLLFSFSLEGEARIWLNKEPPRSILTWEDLVSKFINQFF
;
A
#
# COMPACT_ATOMS: atom_id res chain seq x y z
N MET A 1 -40.96 -7.81 -3.50
CA MET A 1 -39.56 -8.26 -3.49
C MET A 1 -38.70 -7.00 -3.48
N ALA A 2 -37.92 -6.77 -2.43
CA ALA A 2 -37.11 -5.56 -2.30
C ALA A 2 -35.85 -5.69 -3.16
N GLN A 3 -35.73 -4.82 -4.15
CA GLN A 3 -34.54 -4.69 -4.98
C GLN A 3 -33.45 -4.06 -4.12
N MET A 4 -32.40 -4.81 -3.78
CA MET A 4 -31.23 -4.23 -3.12
C MET A 4 -30.52 -3.35 -4.14
N LEU A 5 -30.65 -2.03 -3.98
CA LEU A 5 -29.90 -1.05 -4.76
C LEU A 5 -28.42 -1.22 -4.41
N GLN A 6 -27.66 -1.83 -5.30
CA GLN A 6 -26.21 -1.86 -5.21
C GLN A 6 -25.74 -0.43 -5.45
N ALA A 7 -25.28 0.24 -4.38
CA ALA A 7 -24.73 1.59 -4.50
C ALA A 7 -23.56 1.56 -5.51
N PRO A 8 -23.39 2.60 -6.35
CA PRO A 8 -22.24 2.70 -7.23
C PRO A 8 -20.96 2.56 -6.39
N ILE A 9 -20.09 1.63 -6.78
CA ILE A 9 -18.75 1.45 -6.17
C ILE A 9 -17.81 2.63 -6.47
N GLU A 10 -18.28 3.66 -7.19
CA GLU A 10 -17.58 4.87 -7.64
C GLU A 10 -16.98 5.76 -6.53
N GLY A 11 -17.08 5.36 -5.26
CA GLY A 11 -16.42 6.02 -4.12
C GLY A 11 -15.59 5.11 -3.23
N TYR A 12 -15.43 3.82 -3.59
CA TYR A 12 -14.69 2.82 -2.82
C TYR A 12 -13.41 2.34 -3.54
N GLU A 13 -13.00 3.04 -4.59
CA GLU A 13 -11.74 2.76 -5.25
C GLU A 13 -10.56 3.17 -4.35
N ASP A 14 -9.56 2.28 -4.24
CA ASP A 14 -8.35 2.55 -3.48
C ASP A 14 -7.55 3.73 -4.09
N ALA A 15 -6.88 4.49 -3.24
CA ALA A 15 -5.97 5.54 -3.68
C ALA A 15 -4.78 4.98 -4.46
N ILE A 16 -4.30 3.79 -4.08
CA ILE A 16 -3.20 3.07 -4.74
C ILE A 16 -3.76 2.24 -5.89
N VAL A 17 -3.29 2.54 -7.10
CA VAL A 17 -3.54 1.69 -8.26
C VAL A 17 -2.56 0.54 -8.25
N VAL A 18 -3.07 -0.69 -8.19
CA VAL A 18 -2.27 -1.90 -8.34
C VAL A 18 -1.96 -2.11 -9.83
N PRO A 19 -0.69 -2.09 -10.25
CA PRO A 19 -0.34 -2.41 -11.64
C PRO A 19 -0.77 -3.83 -12.02
N PRO A 20 -1.09 -4.11 -13.29
CA PRO A 20 -1.41 -5.45 -13.75
C PRO A 20 -0.32 -6.47 -13.39
N ILE A 21 -0.74 -7.60 -12.83
CA ILE A 21 0.16 -8.71 -12.46
C ILE A 21 -0.07 -9.85 -13.43
N ASN A 22 0.89 -10.08 -14.31
CA ASN A 22 0.82 -11.12 -15.35
C ASN A 22 1.35 -12.48 -14.85
N ALA A 23 1.15 -12.78 -13.57
CA ALA A 23 1.64 -13.99 -12.91
C ALA A 23 0.45 -14.73 -12.27
N ASN A 24 0.08 -15.87 -12.84
CA ASN A 24 -1.15 -16.60 -12.47
C ASN A 24 -1.14 -17.13 -11.02
N ASN A 25 0.03 -17.22 -10.38
CA ASN A 25 0.20 -17.77 -9.03
C ASN A 25 0.76 -16.74 -8.04
N PHE A 26 0.65 -15.44 -8.36
CA PHE A 26 1.14 -14.42 -7.44
C PHE A 26 0.21 -14.26 -6.25
N GLU A 27 0.77 -14.42 -5.05
CA GLU A 27 0.13 -14.09 -3.79
C GLU A 27 1.11 -13.34 -2.89
N LEU A 28 0.62 -12.35 -2.14
CA LEU A 28 1.39 -11.75 -1.06
C LEU A 28 1.56 -12.77 0.06
N LYS A 29 2.81 -13.09 0.42
CA LYS A 29 3.10 -14.01 1.50
C LYS A 29 2.69 -13.41 2.84
N GLN A 30 1.93 -14.17 3.65
CA GLN A 30 1.53 -13.77 5.00
C GLN A 30 2.73 -13.33 5.88
N THR A 31 3.88 -13.98 5.74
CA THR A 31 5.10 -13.59 6.47
C THR A 31 5.53 -12.16 6.16
N LEU A 32 5.39 -11.68 4.91
CA LEU A 32 5.71 -10.30 4.56
C LEU A 32 4.72 -9.32 5.17
N ILE A 33 3.43 -9.67 5.14
CA ILE A 33 2.36 -8.89 5.76
C ILE A 33 2.65 -8.74 7.26
N ASN A 34 2.93 -9.85 7.95
CA ASN A 34 3.25 -9.84 9.38
C ASN A 34 4.51 -9.01 9.69
N LEU A 35 5.55 -9.07 8.83
CA LEU A 35 6.79 -8.31 9.02
C LEU A 35 6.60 -6.81 8.88
N VAL A 36 5.75 -6.34 7.95
CA VAL A 36 5.46 -4.90 7.85
C VAL A 36 4.48 -4.45 8.93
N GLN A 37 3.61 -5.35 9.39
CA GLN A 37 2.69 -5.10 10.50
C GLN A 37 3.40 -5.03 11.87
N SER A 38 4.54 -5.69 12.06
CA SER A 38 5.30 -5.59 13.31
C SER A 38 6.02 -4.25 13.51
N ASN A 39 6.05 -3.41 12.46
CA ASN A 39 6.63 -2.07 12.49
C ASN A 39 5.70 -1.09 11.74
N GLN A 40 4.43 -1.05 12.12
CA GLN A 40 3.48 -0.12 11.51
C GLN A 40 3.83 1.34 11.80
N PHE A 41 3.60 2.17 10.80
CA PHE A 41 3.73 3.61 10.91
C PHE A 41 2.39 4.21 11.32
N THR A 42 2.40 4.95 12.43
CA THR A 42 1.20 5.57 12.99
C THR A 42 1.04 7.04 12.62
N GLY A 43 2.08 7.66 12.03
CA GLY A 43 2.17 9.10 11.77
C GLY A 43 3.12 9.85 12.69
N ARG A 44 3.62 9.20 13.76
CA ARG A 44 4.45 9.83 14.80
C ARG A 44 5.93 9.46 14.74
N GLN A 45 6.27 8.41 14.01
CA GLN A 45 7.66 8.00 13.80
C GLN A 45 8.32 8.86 12.73
N ASP A 46 9.63 8.75 12.60
CA ASP A 46 10.35 9.33 11.46
C ASP A 46 9.97 8.57 10.15
N PRO A 47 9.41 9.26 9.14
CA PRO A 47 8.92 8.59 7.93
C PRO A 47 10.05 8.03 7.06
N HIS A 48 11.25 8.62 7.10
CA HIS A 48 12.41 8.10 6.37
C HIS A 48 12.89 6.76 6.94
N ASN A 49 12.89 6.61 8.26
CA ASN A 49 13.22 5.36 8.94
C ASN A 49 12.18 4.27 8.64
N HIS A 50 10.89 4.63 8.58
CA HIS A 50 9.85 3.72 8.14
C HIS A 50 10.08 3.22 6.72
N LEU A 51 10.30 4.13 5.76
CA LEU A 51 10.60 3.76 4.38
C LEU A 51 11.87 2.90 4.27
N ARG A 52 12.90 3.17 5.07
CA ARG A 52 14.12 2.36 5.10
C ARG A 52 13.85 0.93 5.57
N PHE A 53 13.08 0.76 6.65
CA PHE A 53 12.66 -0.55 7.13
C PHE A 53 11.81 -1.28 6.09
N PHE A 54 10.80 -0.61 5.55
CA PHE A 54 9.90 -1.18 4.54
C PHE A 54 10.65 -1.62 3.27
N ASN A 55 11.57 -0.80 2.77
CA ASN A 55 12.43 -1.15 1.64
C ASN A 55 13.33 -2.35 1.95
N LYS A 56 13.85 -2.44 3.19
CA LYS A 56 14.65 -3.61 3.61
C LYS A 56 13.81 -4.89 3.58
N VAL A 57 12.59 -4.87 4.14
CA VAL A 57 11.68 -6.04 4.12
C VAL A 57 11.35 -6.44 2.67
N THR A 58 10.89 -5.50 1.86
CA THR A 58 10.45 -5.77 0.48
C THR A 58 11.60 -6.20 -0.44
N SER A 59 12.85 -5.80 -0.16
CA SER A 59 14.03 -6.27 -0.91
C SER A 59 14.31 -7.77 -0.76
N THR A 60 13.79 -8.41 0.30
CA THR A 60 13.94 -9.86 0.53
C THR A 60 12.99 -10.70 -0.31
N PHE A 61 11.92 -10.09 -0.85
CA PHE A 61 10.97 -10.77 -1.71
C PHE A 61 11.43 -10.74 -3.16
N ARG A 62 11.42 -11.91 -3.80
CA ARG A 62 11.73 -12.07 -5.22
C ARG A 62 10.65 -12.92 -5.88
N HIS A 63 10.07 -12.39 -6.95
CA HIS A 63 9.17 -13.12 -7.83
C HIS A 63 9.55 -12.75 -9.28
N PRO A 64 9.90 -13.71 -10.16
CA PRO A 64 10.45 -13.41 -11.49
C PRO A 64 9.54 -12.52 -12.35
N GLU A 65 8.24 -12.75 -12.25
CA GLU A 65 7.23 -12.09 -13.10
C GLU A 65 6.57 -10.86 -12.46
N VAL A 66 6.92 -10.52 -11.21
CA VAL A 66 6.29 -9.42 -10.49
C VAL A 66 7.34 -8.40 -10.06
N PRO A 67 7.29 -7.17 -10.60
CA PRO A 67 8.18 -6.09 -10.20
C PRO A 67 8.11 -5.82 -8.70
N ASN A 68 9.26 -5.55 -8.09
CA ASN A 68 9.33 -5.25 -6.66
C ASN A 68 8.53 -3.98 -6.29
N THR A 69 8.43 -3.01 -7.19
CA THR A 69 7.59 -1.82 -7.03
C THR A 69 6.10 -2.15 -6.91
N THR A 70 5.59 -3.11 -7.69
CA THR A 70 4.21 -3.61 -7.55
C THR A 70 3.97 -4.23 -6.17
N VAL A 71 4.92 -5.03 -5.68
CA VAL A 71 4.87 -5.61 -4.34
C VAL A 71 4.87 -4.53 -3.27
N LYS A 72 5.72 -3.50 -3.41
CA LYS A 72 5.76 -2.37 -2.49
C LYS A 72 4.42 -1.62 -2.43
N LEU A 73 3.83 -1.31 -3.57
CA LEU A 73 2.52 -0.63 -3.63
C LEU A 73 1.43 -1.43 -2.92
N LEU A 74 1.33 -2.73 -3.20
CA LEU A 74 0.37 -3.62 -2.55
C LEU A 74 0.58 -3.76 -1.04
N LEU A 75 1.85 -3.83 -0.61
CA LEU A 75 2.18 -4.11 0.78
C LEU A 75 2.15 -2.85 1.67
N PHE A 76 2.27 -1.66 1.09
CA PHE A 76 2.44 -0.42 1.85
C PHE A 76 1.26 -0.12 2.78
N SER A 77 0.02 -0.37 2.34
CA SER A 77 -1.18 -0.16 3.15
C SER A 77 -1.17 -0.98 4.45
N PHE A 78 -0.63 -2.20 4.43
CA PHE A 78 -0.47 -3.04 5.62
C PHE A 78 0.55 -2.48 6.62
N SER A 79 1.47 -1.65 6.15
CA SER A 79 2.49 -0.99 7.00
C SER A 79 1.97 0.25 7.72
N LEU A 80 0.71 0.66 7.52
CA LEU A 80 0.12 1.86 8.12
C LEU A 80 -0.94 1.52 9.17
N GLU A 81 -0.92 2.29 10.25
CA GLU A 81 -1.91 2.26 11.34
C GLU A 81 -2.31 3.70 11.72
N GLY A 82 -3.42 3.87 12.43
CA GLY A 82 -3.80 5.16 13.02
C GLY A 82 -3.93 6.30 11.99
N GLU A 83 -3.30 7.43 12.28
CA GLU A 83 -3.39 8.65 11.46
C GLU A 83 -2.86 8.42 10.04
N ALA A 84 -1.81 7.61 9.89
CA ALA A 84 -1.26 7.27 8.57
C ALA A 84 -2.21 6.43 7.72
N ARG A 85 -2.94 5.49 8.33
CA ARG A 85 -3.97 4.72 7.63
C ARG A 85 -5.14 5.62 7.21
N ILE A 86 -5.54 6.55 8.07
CA ILE A 86 -6.60 7.52 7.77
C ILE A 86 -6.19 8.44 6.62
N TRP A 87 -4.94 8.90 6.59
CA TRP A 87 -4.42 9.69 5.48
C TRP A 87 -4.54 8.94 4.14
N LEU A 88 -4.06 7.70 4.06
CA LEU A 88 -4.13 6.94 2.82
C LEU A 88 -5.58 6.74 2.34
N ASN A 89 -6.51 6.53 3.26
CA ASN A 89 -7.94 6.38 2.94
C ASN A 89 -8.61 7.69 2.48
N LYS A 90 -7.98 8.86 2.72
CA LYS A 90 -8.49 10.17 2.29
C LYS A 90 -7.87 10.65 0.98
N GLU A 91 -6.80 10.02 0.52
CA GLU A 91 -6.23 10.33 -0.78
C GLU A 91 -7.29 10.09 -1.89
N PRO A 92 -7.33 10.94 -2.94
CA PRO A 92 -8.27 10.74 -4.02
C PRO A 92 -8.11 9.35 -4.64
N PRO A 93 -9.22 8.70 -5.07
CA PRO A 93 -9.16 7.45 -5.77
C PRO A 93 -8.16 7.47 -6.92
N ARG A 94 -7.38 6.39 -7.05
CA ARG A 94 -6.41 6.20 -8.14
C ARG A 94 -5.36 7.32 -8.27
N SER A 95 -5.08 8.07 -7.21
CA SER A 95 -4.13 9.17 -7.22
C SER A 95 -2.66 8.74 -7.02
N ILE A 96 -2.42 7.49 -6.65
CA ILE A 96 -1.08 6.91 -6.45
C ILE A 96 -0.87 5.83 -7.50
N LEU A 97 -0.06 6.13 -8.52
CA LEU A 97 0.18 5.24 -9.67
C LEU A 97 1.51 4.51 -9.59
N THR A 98 2.51 5.15 -8.98
CA THR A 98 3.88 4.62 -8.88
C THR A 98 4.36 4.60 -7.42
N TRP A 99 5.42 3.85 -7.17
CA TRP A 99 6.06 3.83 -5.85
C TRP A 99 6.64 5.20 -5.49
N GLU A 100 7.15 5.92 -6.48
CA GLU A 100 7.69 7.26 -6.36
C GLU A 100 6.61 8.28 -5.98
N ASP A 101 5.42 8.20 -6.58
CA ASP A 101 4.27 9.03 -6.20
C ASP A 101 3.86 8.79 -4.74
N LEU A 102 3.81 7.51 -4.34
CA LEU A 102 3.47 7.10 -2.99
C LEU A 102 4.47 7.69 -1.99
N VAL A 103 5.76 7.51 -2.24
CA VAL A 103 6.83 8.02 -1.37
C VAL A 103 6.78 9.55 -1.29
N SER A 104 6.59 10.23 -2.41
CA SER A 104 6.48 11.70 -2.45
C SER A 104 5.31 12.18 -1.58
N LYS A 105 4.10 11.64 -1.79
CA LYS A 105 2.91 12.01 -1.01
C LYS A 105 3.06 11.67 0.47
N PHE A 106 3.61 10.50 0.79
CA PHE A 106 3.85 10.08 2.16
C PHE A 106 4.83 11.01 2.90
N ILE A 107 5.97 11.34 2.27
CA ILE A 107 6.95 12.26 2.86
C ILE A 107 6.35 13.65 3.03
N ASN A 108 5.69 14.20 2.01
CA ASN A 108 5.05 15.53 2.09
C ASN A 108 3.98 15.63 3.19
N GLN A 109 3.39 14.50 3.59
CA GLN A 109 2.38 14.47 4.65
C GLN A 109 2.98 14.34 6.06
N PHE A 110 4.12 13.66 6.21
CA PHE A 110 4.64 13.22 7.51
C PHE A 110 6.05 13.73 7.86
N PHE A 111 6.67 14.57 7.03
CA PHE A 111 7.96 15.22 7.26
C PHE A 111 7.84 16.74 7.07
#